data_AF-A0A521ALZ4-F1
#
_entry.id   AF-A0A521ALZ4-F1
#
_cell.length_a   1.000
_cell.length_b   1.000
_cell.length_c   1.000
_cell.angle_alpha   90.00
_cell.angle_beta   90.00
_cell.angle_gamma   90.00
#
_symmetry.space_group_name_H-M   'P 1'
#
loop_
_entity.id
_entity.type
_entity.pdbx_description
1 polymer ?
#
loop_
_entity_poly.entity_id
_entity_poly.type
_entity_poly.pdbx_seq_one_letter_code
_entity_poly.pdbx_strand_id
1 'polypeptide(L)'
;MDTYFGLLKKHGLKMWGGYFLGNLITTVVLSMFILIFYLVGLITIFAAVGISVTDLQTGNIPEGNLEALGAGMVFGIILLLILYCLTILFTSSFQTAGSLGMATEAVLDGSTSLLSFFRLGFRYFWRIFLQSILIILITIPISVPLIAADLGIMFAYEADSMIFMVFCGILWFLFLLALIGFLCLLIFAPVILIAENKGPWESIKLSFQASRKSLGKTVGTILLLILLMVFFFIFYGIIGVIFTLVGASDSGAIGILVNFMMFVLVLLTIPMIGVASTLFIAYRYKRYMRRWVAPDKEKTEEWNHPYGGGNETTVPDEGSHHSHRNDSFRSSEESYSSPSSTDPFSPAERPPSPTSNDSYTPAEKPSSSQGNDPFTPPEEKRYDPFLPPSEGTDFAPSQMDDKTSKSDNDNND
;
A
#
# COMPACT_ATOMS: atom_id res chain seq x y z
N MET A 1 -1.28 5.26 25.24
CA MET A 1 -1.02 4.51 23.99
C MET A 1 -2.35 4.26 23.29
N ASP A 2 -2.44 4.58 22.01
CA ASP A 2 -3.68 4.34 21.25
C ASP A 2 -3.94 2.84 21.03
N THR A 3 -5.20 2.44 21.20
CA THR A 3 -5.65 1.09 20.89
C THR A 3 -5.94 0.97 19.40
N TYR A 4 -5.86 -0.25 18.86
CA TYR A 4 -6.22 -0.53 17.45
C TYR A 4 -7.61 0.01 17.08
N PHE A 5 -8.61 -0.20 17.94
CA PHE A 5 -9.96 0.32 17.75
C PHE A 5 -10.05 1.84 17.83
N GLY A 6 -9.21 2.49 18.64
CA GLY A 6 -9.08 3.95 18.67
C GLY A 6 -8.56 4.51 17.35
N LEU A 7 -7.48 3.92 16.81
CA LEU A 7 -6.94 4.28 15.49
C LEU A 7 -7.96 4.03 14.37
N LEU A 8 -8.63 2.87 14.38
CA LEU A 8 -9.66 2.53 13.39
C LEU A 8 -10.86 3.49 13.46
N LYS A 9 -11.32 3.87 14.66
CA LYS A 9 -12.40 4.86 14.82
C LYS A 9 -11.99 6.26 14.36
N LYS A 10 -10.76 6.69 14.63
CA LYS A 10 -10.25 8.04 14.31
C LYS A 10 -9.90 8.20 12.83
N HIS A 11 -9.35 7.17 12.18
CA HIS A 11 -8.80 7.26 10.83
C HIS A 11 -9.49 6.36 9.79
N GLY A 12 -10.23 5.33 10.21
CA GLY A 12 -10.75 4.28 9.33
C GLY A 12 -11.66 4.78 8.20
N LEU A 13 -12.53 5.76 8.45
CA LEU A 13 -13.41 6.31 7.40
C LEU A 13 -12.62 7.05 6.31
N LYS A 14 -11.61 7.84 6.69
CA LYS A 14 -10.70 8.51 5.74
C LYS A 14 -9.90 7.49 4.94
N MET A 15 -9.43 6.44 5.61
CA MET A 15 -8.66 5.38 4.97
C MET A 15 -9.52 4.56 4.02
N TRP A 16 -10.77 4.27 4.39
CA TRP A 16 -11.75 3.58 3.55
C TRP A 16 -12.03 4.36 2.27
N GLY A 17 -12.24 5.68 2.35
CA GLY A 17 -12.40 6.52 1.16
C GLY A 17 -11.18 6.47 0.23
N GLY A 18 -9.96 6.46 0.79
CA GLY A 18 -8.73 6.34 0.02
C GLY A 18 -8.58 4.96 -0.65
N TYR A 19 -8.92 3.89 0.07
CA TYR A 19 -8.86 2.53 -0.45
C TYR A 19 -9.92 2.26 -1.50
N PHE A 20 -11.14 2.77 -1.30
CA PHE A 20 -12.25 2.67 -2.25
C PHE A 20 -11.91 3.41 -3.55
N LEU A 21 -11.45 4.65 -3.47
CA LEU A 21 -11.06 5.44 -4.64
C LEU A 21 -9.85 4.82 -5.36
N GLY A 22 -8.83 4.39 -4.62
CA GLY A 22 -7.68 3.65 -5.17
C GLY A 22 -8.13 2.37 -5.87
N ASN A 23 -8.99 1.57 -5.23
CA ASN A 23 -9.52 0.33 -5.78
C ASN A 23 -10.27 0.58 -7.09
N LEU A 24 -11.18 1.58 -7.12
CA LEU A 24 -11.92 1.97 -8.32
C LEU A 24 -10.98 2.35 -9.47
N ILE A 25 -9.97 3.19 -9.21
CA ILE A 25 -8.98 3.58 -10.22
C ILE A 25 -8.20 2.35 -10.72
N THR A 26 -7.72 1.49 -9.82
CA THR A 26 -6.98 0.28 -10.21
C THR A 26 -7.86 -0.73 -10.96
N THR A 27 -9.14 -0.86 -10.62
CA THR A 27 -10.09 -1.70 -11.34
C THR A 27 -10.33 -1.17 -12.76
N VAL A 28 -10.56 0.14 -12.93
CA VAL A 28 -10.73 0.74 -14.27
C VAL A 28 -9.47 0.53 -15.12
N VAL A 29 -8.28 0.80 -14.57
CA VAL A 29 -7.00 0.60 -15.26
C VAL A 29 -6.79 -0.88 -15.63
N LEU A 30 -7.05 -1.80 -14.70
CA LEU A 30 -6.92 -3.24 -14.94
C LEU A 30 -7.91 -3.72 -16.01
N SER A 31 -9.16 -3.25 -15.99
CA SER A 31 -10.16 -3.56 -17.02
C SER A 31 -9.76 -3.05 -18.41
N MET A 32 -9.13 -1.86 -18.51
CA MET A 32 -8.58 -1.37 -19.77
C MET A 32 -7.47 -2.27 -20.30
N PHE A 33 -6.54 -2.72 -19.43
CA PHE A 33 -5.50 -3.67 -19.84
C PHE A 33 -6.06 -5.04 -20.22
N ILE A 34 -7.05 -5.56 -19.49
CA ILE A 34 -7.75 -6.82 -19.83
C ILE A 34 -8.38 -6.72 -21.22
N LEU A 35 -9.06 -5.61 -21.54
CA LEU A 35 -9.64 -5.37 -22.86
C LEU A 35 -8.57 -5.35 -23.95
N ILE A 36 -7.43 -4.70 -23.72
CA ILE A 36 -6.30 -4.66 -24.65
C ILE A 36 -5.73 -6.07 -24.87
N PHE A 37 -5.49 -6.86 -23.81
CA PHE A 37 -5.00 -8.23 -23.94
C PHE A 37 -6.00 -9.15 -24.64
N TYR A 38 -7.30 -8.99 -24.37
CA TYR A 38 -8.34 -9.74 -25.06
C TYR A 38 -8.35 -9.45 -26.57
N LEU A 39 -8.31 -8.17 -26.96
CA LEU A 39 -8.26 -7.77 -28.37
C LEU A 39 -6.97 -8.23 -29.07
N VAL A 40 -5.80 -8.05 -28.44
CA VAL A 40 -4.51 -8.50 -28.98
C VAL A 40 -4.45 -10.02 -29.10
N GLY A 41 -4.94 -10.75 -28.10
CA GLY A 41 -5.02 -12.21 -28.12
C GLY A 41 -5.94 -12.73 -29.21
N LEU A 42 -7.13 -12.14 -29.35
CA LEU A 42 -8.10 -12.46 -30.40
C LEU A 42 -7.53 -12.19 -31.81
N ILE A 43 -6.87 -11.05 -32.02
CA ILE A 43 -6.18 -10.74 -33.29
C ILE A 43 -5.06 -11.76 -33.57
N THR A 44 -4.28 -12.12 -32.55
CA THR A 44 -3.17 -13.08 -32.68
C THR A 44 -3.68 -14.48 -33.03
N ILE A 45 -4.77 -14.93 -32.42
CA ILE A 45 -5.42 -16.21 -32.72
C ILE A 45 -5.97 -16.20 -34.14
N PHE A 46 -6.76 -15.19 -34.55
CA PHE A 46 -7.30 -15.15 -35.91
C PHE A 46 -6.20 -15.05 -36.98
N ALA A 47 -5.14 -14.27 -36.75
CA ALA A 47 -4.00 -14.21 -37.65
C ALA A 47 -3.26 -15.56 -37.75
N ALA A 48 -3.10 -16.29 -36.64
CA ALA A 48 -2.41 -17.58 -36.62
C ALA A 48 -3.24 -18.73 -37.22
N VAL A 49 -4.57 -18.72 -37.06
CA VAL A 49 -5.49 -19.71 -37.67
C VAL A 49 -5.85 -19.33 -39.12
N GLY A 50 -5.43 -18.15 -39.60
CA GLY A 50 -5.71 -17.66 -40.95
C GLY A 50 -7.17 -17.29 -41.19
N ILE A 51 -7.96 -17.09 -40.13
CA ILE A 51 -9.38 -16.76 -40.21
C ILE A 51 -9.54 -15.28 -40.51
N SER A 52 -10.17 -14.95 -41.64
CA SER A 52 -10.55 -13.58 -41.96
C SER A 52 -11.89 -13.20 -41.32
N VAL A 53 -12.17 -11.90 -41.21
CA VAL A 53 -13.47 -11.39 -40.72
C VAL A 53 -14.62 -11.88 -41.59
N THR A 54 -14.37 -12.11 -42.89
CA THR A 54 -15.32 -12.67 -43.86
C THR A 54 -15.73 -14.12 -43.54
N ASP A 55 -14.80 -14.93 -43.02
CA ASP A 55 -15.06 -16.33 -42.69
C ASP A 55 -15.94 -16.43 -41.43
N LEU A 56 -15.73 -15.51 -40.46
CA LEU A 56 -16.60 -15.36 -39.28
C LEU A 56 -18.02 -14.91 -39.65
N GLN A 57 -18.16 -14.06 -40.68
CA GLN A 57 -19.48 -13.59 -41.15
C GLN A 57 -20.24 -14.66 -41.94
N THR A 58 -19.53 -15.56 -42.62
CA THR A 58 -20.14 -16.63 -43.44
C THR A 58 -20.32 -17.94 -42.68
N GLY A 59 -19.74 -18.08 -41.48
CA GLY A 59 -19.84 -19.27 -40.64
C GLY A 59 -18.97 -20.45 -41.09
N ASN A 60 -18.20 -20.29 -42.18
CA ASN A 60 -17.34 -21.32 -42.74
C ASN A 60 -15.96 -21.29 -42.07
N ILE A 61 -15.86 -21.84 -40.86
CA ILE A 61 -14.57 -22.07 -40.19
C ILE A 61 -13.93 -23.33 -40.78
N PRO A 62 -12.72 -23.27 -41.39
CA PRO A 62 -12.09 -24.46 -41.97
C PRO A 62 -11.66 -25.44 -40.87
N GLU A 63 -12.27 -26.64 -40.85
CA GLU A 63 -12.06 -27.65 -39.80
C GLU A 63 -10.59 -28.07 -39.65
N GLY A 64 -9.79 -28.03 -40.73
CA GLY A 64 -8.37 -28.38 -40.72
C GLY A 64 -7.45 -27.36 -40.04
N ASN A 65 -7.88 -26.12 -39.80
CA ASN A 65 -7.00 -25.08 -39.25
C ASN A 65 -6.79 -25.21 -37.72
N LEU A 66 -7.51 -26.11 -37.04
CA LEU A 66 -7.28 -26.41 -35.63
C LEU A 66 -6.04 -27.29 -35.39
N GLU A 67 -5.64 -28.13 -36.35
CA GLU A 67 -4.36 -28.85 -36.27
C GLU A 67 -3.16 -27.93 -36.56
N ALA A 68 -3.40 -26.80 -37.23
CA ALA A 68 -2.42 -25.74 -37.46
C ALA A 68 -2.16 -24.83 -36.24
N LEU A 69 -2.68 -25.18 -35.05
CA LEU A 69 -2.28 -24.64 -33.74
C LEU A 69 -0.82 -25.03 -33.39
N GLY A 70 0.13 -24.55 -34.20
CA GLY A 70 1.55 -24.83 -34.01
C GLY A 70 2.10 -24.25 -32.72
N ALA A 71 3.30 -24.72 -32.33
CA ALA A 71 3.99 -24.30 -31.10
C ALA A 71 4.15 -22.77 -30.95
N GLY A 72 4.14 -22.01 -32.05
CA GLY A 72 4.13 -20.54 -32.04
C GLY A 72 2.90 -19.93 -31.36
N MET A 73 1.70 -20.52 -31.50
CA MET A 73 0.51 -20.01 -30.79
C MET A 73 0.58 -20.33 -29.30
N VAL A 74 1.02 -21.53 -28.93
CA VAL A 74 1.26 -21.91 -27.52
C VAL A 74 2.24 -20.94 -26.86
N PHE A 75 3.36 -20.63 -27.54
CA PHE A 75 4.32 -19.62 -27.06
C PHE A 75 3.70 -18.22 -26.95
N GLY A 76 2.89 -17.80 -27.93
CA GLY A 76 2.18 -16.52 -27.90
C GLY A 76 1.19 -16.41 -26.73
N ILE A 77 0.44 -17.48 -26.44
CA ILE A 77 -0.49 -17.57 -25.29
C ILE A 77 0.29 -17.51 -23.97
N ILE A 78 1.41 -18.23 -23.86
CA ILE A 78 2.28 -18.19 -22.66
C ILE A 78 2.83 -16.77 -22.45
N LEU A 79 3.31 -16.11 -23.50
CA LEU A 79 3.83 -14.74 -23.43
C LEU A 79 2.74 -13.73 -23.01
N LEU A 80 1.53 -13.84 -23.57
CA LEU A 80 0.39 -13.00 -23.23
C LEU A 80 -0.06 -13.24 -21.79
N LEU A 81 -0.05 -14.49 -21.31
CA LEU A 81 -0.34 -14.85 -19.92
C LEU A 81 0.69 -14.25 -18.95
N ILE A 82 1.99 -14.30 -19.29
CA ILE A 82 3.05 -13.66 -18.49
C ILE A 82 2.83 -12.15 -18.42
N LEU A 83 2.53 -11.50 -19.54
CA LEU A 83 2.29 -10.05 -19.60
C LEU A 83 1.03 -9.63 -18.83
N TYR A 84 -0.03 -10.44 -18.88
CA TYR A 84 -1.23 -10.28 -18.08
C TYR A 84 -0.95 -10.38 -16.57
N CYS A 85 -0.21 -11.41 -16.14
CA CYS A 85 0.25 -11.55 -14.76
C CYS A 85 1.11 -10.37 -14.29
N LEU A 86 2.05 -9.90 -15.11
CA LEU A 86 2.85 -8.69 -14.83
C LEU A 86 1.96 -7.46 -14.63
N THR A 87 0.87 -7.33 -15.39
CA THR A 87 -0.06 -6.20 -15.30
C THR A 87 -0.91 -6.23 -14.04
N ILE A 88 -1.36 -7.41 -13.60
CA ILE A 88 -2.00 -7.60 -12.29
C ILE A 88 -1.01 -7.21 -11.17
N LEU A 89 0.24 -7.65 -11.25
CA LEU A 89 1.27 -7.31 -10.26
C LEU A 89 1.59 -5.81 -10.25
N PHE A 90 1.64 -5.18 -11.42
CA PHE A 90 1.86 -3.74 -11.56
C PHE A 90 0.73 -2.95 -10.90
N THR A 91 -0.52 -3.18 -11.31
CA THR A 91 -1.71 -2.48 -10.76
C THR A 91 -1.91 -2.73 -9.26
N SER A 92 -1.77 -3.97 -8.78
CA SER A 92 -1.87 -4.31 -7.36
C SER A 92 -0.74 -3.73 -6.51
N SER A 93 0.46 -3.53 -7.07
CA SER A 93 1.57 -2.90 -6.36
C SER A 93 1.31 -1.43 -6.03
N PHE A 94 0.58 -0.71 -6.88
CA PHE A 94 0.11 0.65 -6.57
C PHE A 94 -0.88 0.66 -5.41
N GLN A 95 -1.90 -0.21 -5.46
CA GLN A 95 -2.87 -0.36 -4.39
C GLN A 95 -2.19 -0.73 -3.07
N THR A 96 -1.23 -1.67 -3.09
CA THR A 96 -0.46 -2.12 -1.92
C THR A 96 0.44 -1.02 -1.35
N ALA A 97 1.13 -0.25 -2.21
CA ALA A 97 1.97 0.88 -1.79
C ALA A 97 1.16 2.00 -1.12
N GLY A 98 0.06 2.42 -1.75
CA GLY A 98 -0.79 3.49 -1.21
C GLY A 98 -1.52 3.07 0.07
N SER A 99 -2.00 1.83 0.11
CA SER A 99 -2.72 1.26 1.25
C SER A 99 -1.84 1.14 2.49
N LEU A 100 -0.69 0.46 2.38
CA LEU A 100 0.26 0.29 3.49
C LEU A 100 0.98 1.60 3.84
N GLY A 101 1.20 2.49 2.87
CA GLY A 101 1.69 3.85 3.09
C GLY A 101 0.78 4.63 4.03
N MET A 102 -0.50 4.77 3.66
CA MET A 102 -1.48 5.46 4.50
C MET A 102 -1.70 4.75 5.84
N ALA A 103 -1.61 3.41 5.90
CA ALA A 103 -1.67 2.66 7.16
C ALA A 103 -0.48 2.94 8.08
N THR A 104 0.71 3.11 7.52
CA THR A 104 1.93 3.44 8.27
C THR A 104 1.89 4.89 8.78
N GLU A 105 1.50 5.86 7.94
CA GLU A 105 1.34 7.29 8.34
C GLU A 105 0.28 7.44 9.45
N ALA A 106 -0.84 6.68 9.38
CA ALA A 106 -1.86 6.64 10.43
C ALA A 106 -1.34 6.14 11.78
N VAL A 107 -0.46 5.13 11.77
CA VAL A 107 0.00 4.39 12.96
C VAL A 107 1.26 5.00 13.56
N LEU A 108 2.15 5.55 12.74
CA LEU A 108 3.37 6.23 13.20
C LEU A 108 3.06 7.68 13.58
N ASP A 109 2.51 8.46 12.64
CA ASP A 109 2.42 9.93 12.71
C ASP A 109 1.05 10.42 13.21
N GLY A 110 0.08 9.51 13.39
CA GLY A 110 -1.24 9.82 13.95
C GLY A 110 -2.11 10.72 13.05
N SER A 111 -1.75 10.86 11.78
CA SER A 111 -2.44 11.69 10.77
C SER A 111 -2.85 10.84 9.57
N THR A 112 -3.97 11.19 8.91
CA THR A 112 -4.35 10.59 7.62
C THR A 112 -5.00 11.61 6.70
N SER A 113 -4.63 11.53 5.42
CA SER A 113 -5.25 12.27 4.32
C SER A 113 -5.50 11.33 3.13
N LEU A 114 -6.49 11.65 2.28
CA LEU A 114 -6.71 10.92 1.03
C LEU A 114 -5.51 11.09 0.07
N LEU A 115 -4.88 12.27 0.08
CA LEU A 115 -3.71 12.56 -0.75
C LEU A 115 -2.48 11.72 -0.35
N SER A 116 -2.36 11.36 0.93
CA SER A 116 -1.31 10.45 1.43
C SER A 116 -1.32 9.11 0.71
N PHE A 117 -2.49 8.55 0.40
CA PHE A 117 -2.61 7.30 -0.34
C PHE A 117 -1.92 7.39 -1.70
N PHE A 118 -2.24 8.43 -2.50
CA PHE A 118 -1.64 8.62 -3.83
C PHE A 118 -0.15 9.00 -3.74
N ARG A 119 0.19 9.94 -2.85
CA ARG A 119 1.58 10.40 -2.65
C ARG A 119 2.52 9.24 -2.27
N LEU A 120 2.12 8.41 -1.30
CA LEU A 120 2.90 7.25 -0.88
C LEU A 120 2.82 6.09 -1.87
N GLY A 121 1.65 5.93 -2.51
CA GLY A 121 1.43 5.01 -3.62
C GLY A 121 2.46 5.22 -4.73
N PHE A 122 2.51 6.40 -5.34
CA PHE A 122 3.51 6.72 -6.38
C PHE A 122 4.96 6.67 -5.86
N ARG A 123 5.24 7.20 -4.66
CA ARG A 123 6.61 7.21 -4.08
C ARG A 123 7.19 5.81 -3.89
N TYR A 124 6.40 4.85 -3.42
CA TYR A 124 6.86 3.49 -3.14
C TYR A 124 6.46 2.46 -4.21
N PHE A 125 5.68 2.88 -5.21
CA PHE A 125 5.16 2.05 -6.31
C PHE A 125 6.18 1.06 -6.86
N TRP A 126 7.27 1.58 -7.42
CA TRP A 126 8.28 0.79 -8.11
C TRP A 126 9.01 -0.17 -7.16
N ARG A 127 9.20 0.23 -5.90
CA ARG A 127 9.85 -0.62 -4.89
C ARG A 127 8.96 -1.77 -4.45
N ILE A 128 7.66 -1.54 -4.28
CA ILE A 128 6.68 -2.60 -3.99
C ILE A 128 6.52 -3.52 -5.22
N PHE A 129 6.52 -2.99 -6.44
CA PHE A 129 6.48 -3.80 -7.66
C PHE A 129 7.70 -4.74 -7.80
N LEU A 130 8.90 -4.21 -7.62
CA LEU A 130 10.13 -5.02 -7.58
C LEU A 130 10.11 -6.02 -6.41
N GLN A 131 9.56 -5.65 -5.25
CA GLN A 131 9.41 -6.57 -4.12
C GLN A 131 8.44 -7.73 -4.45
N SER A 132 7.30 -7.46 -5.10
CA SER A 132 6.34 -8.48 -5.53
C SER A 132 6.96 -9.45 -6.54
N ILE A 133 7.68 -8.95 -7.55
CA ILE A 133 8.43 -9.79 -8.51
C ILE A 133 9.44 -10.67 -7.76
N LEU A 134 10.19 -10.10 -6.83
CA LEU A 134 11.23 -10.80 -6.08
C LEU A 134 10.65 -11.87 -5.14
N ILE A 135 9.52 -11.60 -4.50
CA ILE A 135 8.77 -12.60 -3.70
C ILE A 135 8.31 -13.75 -4.59
N ILE A 136 7.76 -13.46 -5.78
CA ILE A 136 7.33 -14.51 -6.73
C ILE A 136 8.53 -15.35 -7.18
N LEU A 137 9.65 -14.72 -7.55
CA LEU A 137 10.85 -15.42 -7.99
C LEU A 137 11.41 -16.37 -6.91
N ILE A 138 11.38 -15.97 -5.63
CA ILE A 138 11.77 -16.82 -4.49
C ILE A 138 10.72 -17.92 -4.25
N THR A 139 9.44 -17.67 -4.57
CA THR A 139 8.34 -18.61 -4.37
C THR A 139 8.29 -19.71 -5.43
N ILE A 140 8.73 -19.44 -6.67
CA ILE A 140 8.76 -20.43 -7.77
C ILE A 140 9.35 -21.79 -7.33
N PRO A 141 10.57 -21.91 -6.79
CA PRO A 141 11.14 -23.20 -6.38
C PRO A 141 10.35 -23.89 -5.25
N ILE A 142 9.63 -23.13 -4.42
CA ILE A 142 8.75 -23.66 -3.36
C ILE A 142 7.43 -24.19 -3.96
N SER A 143 6.97 -23.62 -5.08
CA SER A 143 5.76 -24.06 -5.80
C SER A 143 5.96 -25.23 -6.76
N VAL A 144 7.19 -25.51 -7.23
CA VAL A 144 7.45 -26.65 -8.13
C VAL A 144 6.97 -28.01 -7.54
N PRO A 145 7.23 -28.33 -6.25
CA PRO A 145 6.68 -29.54 -5.63
C PRO A 145 5.16 -29.59 -5.53
N LEU A 146 4.47 -28.44 -5.46
CA LEU A 146 2.99 -28.40 -5.50
C LEU A 146 2.48 -28.83 -6.87
N ILE A 147 3.03 -28.25 -7.95
CA ILE A 147 2.68 -28.61 -9.32
C ILE A 147 2.97 -30.09 -9.59
N ALA A 148 4.10 -30.62 -9.08
CA ALA A 148 4.41 -32.04 -9.16
C ALA A 148 3.41 -32.92 -8.39
N ALA A 149 2.92 -32.47 -7.24
CA ALA A 149 1.89 -33.17 -6.47
C ALA A 149 0.52 -33.12 -7.16
N ASP A 150 0.13 -31.99 -7.76
CA ASP A 150 -1.09 -31.85 -8.58
C ASP A 150 -1.08 -32.83 -9.76
N LEU A 151 0.03 -32.90 -10.51
CA LEU A 151 0.22 -33.89 -11.58
C LEU A 151 0.16 -35.33 -11.03
N GLY A 152 0.75 -35.59 -9.87
CA GLY A 152 0.67 -36.87 -9.19
C GLY A 152 -0.77 -37.29 -8.85
N ILE A 153 -1.61 -36.35 -8.38
CA ILE A 153 -3.05 -36.58 -8.13
C ILE A 153 -3.78 -36.91 -9.44
N MET A 154 -3.48 -36.18 -10.53
CA MET A 154 -4.07 -36.44 -11.84
C MET A 154 -3.72 -37.84 -12.36
N PHE A 155 -2.45 -38.24 -12.33
CA PHE A 155 -2.04 -39.60 -12.71
C PHE A 155 -2.60 -40.68 -11.79
N ALA A 156 -2.76 -40.39 -10.49
CA ALA A 156 -3.38 -41.33 -9.55
C ALA A 156 -4.87 -41.56 -9.83
N TYR A 157 -5.57 -40.52 -10.30
CA TYR A 157 -6.97 -40.59 -10.75
C TYR A 157 -7.08 -41.43 -12.03
N GLU A 158 -6.24 -41.18 -13.03
CA GLU A 158 -6.21 -41.95 -14.29
C GLU A 158 -5.85 -43.43 -14.07
N ALA A 159 -5.01 -43.73 -13.08
CA ALA A 159 -4.60 -45.09 -12.72
C ALA A 159 -5.55 -45.81 -11.72
N ASP A 160 -6.68 -45.19 -11.36
CA ASP A 160 -7.65 -45.66 -10.33
C ASP A 160 -6.98 -46.07 -8.99
N SER A 161 -5.89 -45.38 -8.62
CA SER A 161 -5.05 -45.75 -7.48
C SER A 161 -5.32 -44.85 -6.27
N MET A 162 -6.33 -45.22 -5.48
CA MET A 162 -6.71 -44.48 -4.26
C MET A 162 -5.53 -44.26 -3.31
N ILE A 163 -4.64 -45.25 -3.14
CA ILE A 163 -3.46 -45.16 -2.26
C ILE A 163 -2.49 -44.08 -2.75
N PHE A 164 -2.19 -44.05 -4.06
CA PHE A 164 -1.30 -43.07 -4.65
C PHE A 164 -1.92 -41.66 -4.60
N MET A 165 -3.23 -41.55 -4.83
CA MET A 165 -3.97 -40.29 -4.74
C MET A 165 -3.91 -39.69 -3.32
N VAL A 166 -4.14 -40.52 -2.29
CA VAL A 166 -4.03 -40.10 -0.88
C VAL A 166 -2.60 -39.66 -0.55
N PHE A 167 -1.59 -40.39 -1.03
CA PHE A 167 -0.19 -40.02 -0.82
C PHE A 167 0.17 -38.67 -1.46
N CYS A 168 -0.20 -38.45 -2.73
CA CYS A 168 0.01 -37.17 -3.40
C CYS A 168 -0.78 -36.03 -2.74
N GLY A 169 -1.99 -36.29 -2.24
CA GLY A 169 -2.77 -35.32 -1.47
C GLY A 169 -2.12 -34.91 -0.14
N ILE A 170 -1.50 -35.85 0.57
CA ILE A 170 -0.72 -35.57 1.80
C ILE A 170 0.52 -34.71 1.47
N LEU A 171 1.25 -35.04 0.40
CA LEU A 171 2.39 -34.24 -0.05
C LEU A 171 1.97 -32.83 -0.46
N TRP A 172 0.89 -32.71 -1.24
CA TRP A 172 0.32 -31.43 -1.65
C TRP A 172 -0.03 -30.56 -0.44
N PHE A 173 -0.73 -31.12 0.55
CA PHE A 173 -1.07 -30.42 1.79
C PHE A 173 0.19 -29.98 2.57
N LEU A 174 1.21 -30.82 2.65
CA LEU A 174 2.47 -30.50 3.33
C LEU A 174 3.23 -29.36 2.63
N PHE A 175 3.32 -29.38 1.30
CA PHE A 175 3.94 -28.29 0.53
C PHE A 175 3.11 -27.01 0.59
N LEU A 176 1.78 -27.09 0.62
CA LEU A 176 0.90 -25.93 0.80
C LEU A 176 1.13 -25.30 2.18
N LEU A 177 1.23 -26.11 3.23
CA LEU A 177 1.54 -25.64 4.58
C LEU A 177 2.93 -24.99 4.66
N ALA A 178 3.93 -25.54 3.96
CA ALA A 178 5.26 -24.94 3.85
C ALA A 178 5.23 -23.60 3.10
N LEU A 179 4.47 -23.50 1.99
CA LEU A 179 4.28 -22.27 1.24
C LEU A 179 3.57 -21.19 2.07
N ILE A 180 2.48 -21.54 2.76
CA ILE A 180 1.79 -20.63 3.68
C ILE A 180 2.77 -20.18 4.77
N GLY A 181 3.50 -21.11 5.39
CA GLY A 181 4.52 -20.81 6.39
C GLY A 181 5.61 -19.86 5.89
N PHE A 182 6.04 -20.00 4.63
CA PHE A 182 6.98 -19.08 3.99
C PHE A 182 6.40 -17.69 3.78
N LEU A 183 5.20 -17.57 3.18
CA LEU A 183 4.51 -16.29 2.97
C LEU A 183 4.22 -15.57 4.30
N CYS A 184 3.93 -16.33 5.36
CA CYS A 184 3.75 -15.84 6.72
C CYS A 184 5.00 -15.11 7.27
N LEU A 185 6.22 -15.52 6.89
CA LEU A 185 7.45 -14.83 7.30
C LEU A 185 7.66 -13.50 6.55
N LEU A 186 7.02 -13.35 5.38
CA LEU A 186 7.12 -12.18 4.49
C LEU A 186 6.04 -11.13 4.71
N ILE A 187 5.03 -11.39 5.54
CA ILE A 187 3.87 -10.49 5.74
C ILE A 187 4.23 -9.05 6.17
N PHE A 188 5.37 -8.86 6.84
CA PHE A 188 5.86 -7.55 7.27
C PHE A 188 6.83 -6.90 6.27
N ALA A 189 7.29 -7.60 5.24
CA ALA A 189 8.24 -7.09 4.25
C ALA A 189 7.79 -5.79 3.54
N PRO A 190 6.53 -5.63 3.08
CA PRO A 190 6.12 -4.38 2.45
C PRO A 190 5.93 -3.24 3.47
N VAL A 191 5.61 -3.54 4.72
CA VAL A 191 5.56 -2.52 5.79
C VAL A 191 6.97 -2.03 6.14
N ILE A 192 7.94 -2.94 6.28
CA ILE A 192 9.35 -2.60 6.53
C ILE A 192 9.91 -1.73 5.39
N LEU A 193 9.60 -2.06 4.14
CA LEU A 193 10.01 -1.30 2.97
C LEU A 193 9.56 0.16 3.05
N ILE A 194 8.29 0.39 3.42
CA ILE A 194 7.67 1.72 3.45
C ILE A 194 8.05 2.49 4.73
N ALA A 195 7.95 1.87 5.91
CA ALA A 195 8.17 2.51 7.20
C ALA A 195 9.65 2.87 7.44
N GLU A 196 10.57 2.00 7.04
CA GLU A 196 12.01 2.19 7.25
C GLU A 196 12.74 2.58 5.95
N ASN A 197 12.00 2.87 4.87
CA ASN A 197 12.48 3.32 3.55
C ASN A 197 13.56 2.39 2.93
N LYS A 198 13.51 1.09 3.24
CA LYS A 198 14.51 0.08 2.85
C LYS A 198 14.38 -0.38 1.39
N GLY A 199 15.40 -1.09 0.89
CA GLY A 199 15.35 -1.74 -0.42
C GLY A 199 14.46 -2.99 -0.45
N PRO A 200 13.99 -3.44 -1.64
CA PRO A 200 13.13 -4.63 -1.77
C PRO A 200 13.74 -5.91 -1.19
N TRP A 201 15.03 -6.17 -1.45
CA TRP A 201 15.74 -7.34 -0.92
C TRP A 201 16.02 -7.23 0.59
N GLU A 202 16.42 -6.04 1.04
CA GLU A 202 16.73 -5.78 2.45
C GLU A 202 15.48 -5.92 3.34
N SER A 203 14.34 -5.40 2.88
CA SER A 203 13.05 -5.54 3.59
C SER A 203 12.55 -6.98 3.67
N ILE A 204 12.77 -7.80 2.63
CA ILE A 204 12.51 -9.25 2.66
C ILE A 204 13.41 -9.92 3.71
N LYS A 205 14.72 -9.66 3.69
CA LYS A 205 15.70 -10.22 4.65
C LYS A 205 15.35 -9.83 6.10
N LEU A 206 15.02 -8.57 6.33
CA LEU A 206 14.63 -8.04 7.64
C LEU A 206 13.28 -8.62 8.10
N SER A 207 12.30 -8.78 7.21
CA SER A 207 11.03 -9.46 7.54
C SER A 207 11.27 -10.89 7.98
N PHE A 208 12.07 -11.66 7.22
CA PHE A 208 12.39 -13.04 7.56
C PHE A 208 13.11 -13.16 8.91
N GLN A 209 14.10 -12.28 9.18
CA GLN A 209 14.82 -12.26 10.44
C GLN A 209 13.92 -11.86 11.63
N ALA A 210 13.09 -10.82 11.47
CA ALA A 210 12.17 -10.36 12.51
C ALA A 210 11.09 -11.41 12.80
N SER A 211 10.49 -11.99 11.77
CA SER A 211 9.47 -13.05 11.87
C SER A 211 10.03 -14.29 12.57
N ARG A 212 11.27 -14.73 12.24
CA ARG A 212 11.93 -15.84 12.95
C ARG A 212 12.24 -15.54 14.42
N LYS A 213 12.63 -14.31 14.77
CA LYS A 213 12.84 -13.89 16.17
C LYS A 213 11.53 -13.78 16.97
N SER A 214 10.36 -13.82 16.33
CA SER A 214 9.07 -13.54 16.96
C SER A 214 7.93 -14.44 16.45
N LEU A 215 8.24 -15.69 16.08
CA LEU A 215 7.32 -16.60 15.39
C LEU A 215 5.91 -16.64 16.00
N GLY A 216 5.78 -16.84 17.32
CA GLY A 216 4.46 -16.85 17.98
C GLY A 216 3.65 -15.54 17.83
N LYS A 217 4.32 -14.37 17.78
CA LYS A 217 3.65 -13.08 17.54
C LYS A 217 3.30 -12.89 16.06
N THR A 218 4.12 -13.41 15.15
CA THR A 218 3.85 -13.42 13.71
C THR A 218 2.67 -14.33 13.40
N VAL A 219 2.74 -15.60 13.79
CA VAL A 219 1.64 -16.59 13.67
C VAL A 219 0.35 -16.08 14.31
N GLY A 220 0.39 -15.50 15.52
CA GLY A 220 -0.78 -14.89 16.14
C GLY A 220 -1.35 -13.68 15.38
N THR A 221 -0.53 -12.95 14.61
CA THR A 221 -1.00 -11.88 13.71
C THR A 221 -1.75 -12.48 12.51
N ILE A 222 -1.18 -13.53 11.90
CA ILE A 222 -1.80 -14.23 10.77
C ILE A 222 -3.09 -14.93 11.19
N LEU A 223 -3.12 -15.61 12.33
CA LEU A 223 -4.33 -16.27 12.84
C LEU A 223 -5.48 -15.26 13.07
N LEU A 224 -5.17 -14.06 13.55
CA LEU A 224 -6.14 -12.98 13.71
C LEU A 224 -6.60 -12.38 12.35
N LEU A 225 -5.72 -12.33 11.34
CA LEU A 225 -6.11 -11.97 9.97
C LEU A 225 -6.98 -13.04 9.32
N ILE A 226 -6.67 -14.32 9.52
CA ILE A 226 -7.51 -15.45 9.06
C ILE A 226 -8.88 -15.37 9.74
N LEU A 227 -8.94 -15.14 11.06
CA LEU A 227 -10.20 -14.98 11.80
C LEU A 227 -11.02 -13.79 11.27
N LEU A 228 -10.36 -12.67 10.95
CA LEU A 228 -10.99 -11.51 10.32
C LEU A 228 -11.58 -11.87 8.95
N MET A 229 -10.82 -12.57 8.10
CA MET A 229 -11.29 -13.00 6.77
C MET A 229 -12.45 -14.00 6.88
N VAL A 230 -12.35 -15.00 7.77
CA VAL A 230 -13.42 -15.98 8.05
C VAL A 230 -14.71 -15.29 8.50
N PHE A 231 -14.61 -14.29 9.38
CA PHE A 231 -15.77 -13.48 9.77
C PHE A 231 -16.44 -12.80 8.57
N PHE A 232 -15.66 -12.19 7.67
CA PHE A 232 -16.20 -11.59 6.44
C PHE A 232 -16.76 -12.63 5.46
N PHE A 233 -16.14 -13.81 5.30
CA PHE A 233 -16.68 -14.89 4.47
C PHE A 233 -18.03 -15.40 5.00
N ILE A 234 -18.17 -15.58 6.32
CA ILE A 234 -19.45 -15.96 6.94
C ILE A 234 -20.50 -14.86 6.72
N PHE A 235 -20.14 -13.59 6.91
CA PHE A 235 -21.02 -12.44 6.67
C PHE A 235 -21.52 -12.39 5.22
N TYR A 236 -20.63 -12.49 4.22
CA TYR A 236 -21.03 -12.55 2.81
C TYR A 236 -21.79 -13.82 2.47
N GLY A 237 -21.51 -14.96 3.11
CA GLY A 237 -22.24 -16.21 2.91
C GLY A 237 -23.70 -16.10 3.37
N ILE A 238 -23.93 -15.57 4.57
CA ILE A 238 -25.28 -15.31 5.11
C ILE A 238 -26.03 -14.33 4.19
N ILE A 239 -25.39 -13.25 3.77
CA ILE A 239 -25.97 -12.27 2.85
C ILE A 239 -26.28 -12.89 1.50
N GLY A 240 -25.35 -13.65 0.93
CA GLY A 240 -25.54 -14.34 -0.35
C GLY A 240 -26.73 -15.30 -0.33
N VAL A 241 -26.91 -16.05 0.77
CA VAL A 241 -28.09 -16.90 0.97
C VAL A 241 -29.38 -16.07 1.03
N ILE A 242 -29.41 -14.98 1.81
CA ILE A 242 -30.58 -14.09 1.90
C ILE A 242 -30.93 -13.49 0.52
N PHE A 243 -29.95 -12.95 -0.20
CA PHE A 243 -30.14 -12.38 -1.53
C PHE A 243 -30.56 -13.44 -2.55
N THR A 244 -30.05 -14.69 -2.46
CA THR A 244 -30.50 -15.80 -3.32
C THR A 244 -31.97 -16.17 -3.05
N LEU A 245 -32.38 -16.23 -1.78
CA LEU A 245 -33.78 -16.51 -1.41
C LEU A 245 -34.75 -15.42 -1.87
N VAL A 246 -34.33 -14.15 -1.85
CA VAL A 246 -35.12 -13.02 -2.39
C VAL A 246 -35.10 -13.01 -3.92
N GLY A 247 -33.96 -13.32 -4.54
CA GLY A 247 -33.77 -13.36 -5.99
C GLY A 247 -34.43 -14.55 -6.69
N ALA A 248 -34.83 -15.59 -5.95
CA ALA A 248 -35.52 -16.78 -6.47
C ALA A 248 -36.98 -16.51 -6.94
N SER A 249 -37.44 -15.26 -6.95
CA SER A 249 -38.70 -14.87 -7.59
C SER A 249 -38.62 -15.05 -9.13
N ASP A 250 -39.70 -15.49 -9.77
CA ASP A 250 -39.77 -15.73 -11.22
C ASP A 250 -39.50 -14.49 -12.11
N SER A 251 -39.42 -13.28 -11.53
CA SER A 251 -39.13 -12.07 -12.29
C SER A 251 -37.62 -11.82 -12.43
N GLY A 252 -37.09 -12.00 -13.65
CA GLY A 252 -35.67 -11.75 -13.94
C GLY A 252 -35.17 -10.34 -13.59
N ALA A 253 -36.08 -9.34 -13.57
CA ALA A 253 -35.77 -7.97 -13.14
C ALA A 253 -35.36 -7.88 -11.66
N ILE A 254 -36.03 -8.62 -10.76
CA ILE A 254 -35.65 -8.68 -9.34
C ILE A 254 -34.28 -9.35 -9.19
N GLY A 255 -34.03 -10.45 -9.92
CA GLY A 255 -32.73 -11.12 -9.93
C GLY A 255 -31.58 -10.20 -10.36
N ILE A 256 -31.77 -9.38 -11.39
CA ILE A 256 -30.77 -8.38 -11.82
C ILE A 256 -30.53 -7.32 -10.73
N LEU A 257 -31.59 -6.78 -10.12
CA LEU A 257 -31.49 -5.78 -9.05
C LEU A 257 -30.77 -6.33 -7.81
N VAL A 258 -31.11 -7.56 -7.40
CA VAL A 258 -30.50 -8.32 -6.30
C VAL A 258 -29.00 -8.49 -6.55
N ASN A 259 -28.60 -8.94 -7.75
CA ASN A 259 -27.19 -9.11 -8.12
C ASN A 259 -26.44 -7.77 -8.15
N PHE A 260 -27.04 -6.71 -8.68
CA PHE A 260 -26.43 -5.37 -8.68
C PHE A 260 -26.24 -4.81 -7.27
N MET A 261 -27.23 -4.97 -6.38
CA MET A 261 -27.11 -4.58 -4.97
C MET A 261 -26.02 -5.38 -4.23
N MET A 262 -25.90 -6.68 -4.48
CA MET A 262 -24.81 -7.49 -3.92
C MET A 262 -23.44 -7.06 -4.46
N PHE A 263 -23.32 -6.76 -5.76
CA PHE A 263 -22.09 -6.22 -6.34
C PHE A 263 -21.68 -4.88 -5.68
N VAL A 264 -22.62 -3.94 -5.52
CA VAL A 264 -22.38 -2.65 -4.85
C VAL A 264 -21.98 -2.86 -3.39
N LEU A 265 -22.63 -3.78 -2.67
CA LEU A 265 -22.27 -4.11 -1.30
C LEU A 265 -20.82 -4.61 -1.21
N VAL A 266 -20.45 -5.62 -2.01
CA VAL A 266 -19.09 -6.19 -2.07
C VAL A 266 -18.05 -5.11 -2.43
N LEU A 267 -18.37 -4.24 -3.40
CA LEU A 267 -17.49 -3.15 -3.83
C LEU A 267 -17.21 -2.13 -2.69
N LEU A 268 -18.19 -1.87 -1.82
CA LEU A 268 -18.05 -0.98 -0.67
C LEU A 268 -17.33 -1.66 0.51
N THR A 269 -17.53 -2.97 0.72
CA THR A 269 -17.02 -3.68 1.89
C THR A 269 -15.60 -4.23 1.70
N ILE A 270 -15.19 -4.67 0.51
CA ILE A 270 -13.79 -5.08 0.22
C ILE A 270 -12.74 -4.04 0.71
N PRO A 271 -12.82 -2.74 0.38
CA PRO A 271 -11.84 -1.77 0.87
C PRO A 271 -11.88 -1.59 2.39
N MET A 272 -13.00 -1.86 3.06
CA MET A 272 -13.08 -1.85 4.53
C MET A 272 -12.27 -3.01 5.14
N ILE A 273 -12.37 -4.21 4.57
CA ILE A 273 -11.54 -5.37 4.93
C ILE A 273 -10.06 -5.05 4.73
N GLY A 274 -9.74 -4.42 3.59
CA GLY A 274 -8.41 -3.91 3.27
C GLY A 274 -7.86 -3.01 4.38
N VAL A 275 -8.58 -1.92 4.72
CA VAL A 275 -8.18 -0.96 5.76
C VAL A 275 -7.96 -1.64 7.11
N ALA A 276 -8.88 -2.50 7.54
CA ALA A 276 -8.74 -3.21 8.80
C ALA A 276 -7.48 -4.09 8.82
N SER A 277 -7.25 -4.85 7.75
CA SER A 277 -6.11 -5.77 7.62
C SER A 277 -4.77 -5.03 7.63
N THR A 278 -4.62 -4.00 6.81
CA THR A 278 -3.38 -3.20 6.70
C THR A 278 -3.09 -2.38 7.95
N LEU A 279 -4.11 -1.75 8.55
CA LEU A 279 -3.96 -1.02 9.81
C LEU A 279 -3.55 -1.97 10.94
N PHE A 280 -4.09 -3.18 10.96
CA PHE A 280 -3.72 -4.21 11.93
C PHE A 280 -2.27 -4.67 11.73
N ILE A 281 -1.83 -4.92 10.50
CA ILE A 281 -0.43 -5.27 10.18
C ILE A 281 0.52 -4.13 10.59
N ALA A 282 0.22 -2.88 10.22
CA ALA A 282 1.04 -1.71 10.59
C ALA A 282 1.10 -1.49 12.12
N TYR A 283 -0.02 -1.65 12.83
CA TYR A 283 -0.07 -1.57 14.29
C TYR A 283 0.76 -2.68 14.96
N ARG A 284 0.65 -3.93 14.48
CA ARG A 284 1.44 -5.06 14.98
C ARG A 284 2.92 -4.89 14.67
N TYR A 285 3.26 -4.30 13.52
CA TYR A 285 4.63 -3.94 13.16
C TYR A 285 5.22 -2.93 14.15
N LYS A 286 4.57 -1.77 14.37
CA LYS A 286 5.01 -0.75 15.34
C LYS A 286 5.20 -1.34 16.74
N ARG A 287 4.24 -2.15 17.21
CA ARG A 287 4.22 -2.65 18.60
C ARG A 287 5.16 -3.81 18.90
N TYR A 288 5.55 -4.63 17.91
CA TYR A 288 6.28 -5.88 18.18
C TYR A 288 7.50 -6.14 17.29
N MET A 289 7.56 -5.53 16.11
CA MET A 289 8.56 -5.87 15.09
C MET A 289 9.61 -4.77 14.90
N ARG A 290 9.23 -3.49 15.02
CA ARG A 290 10.12 -2.33 14.79
C ARG A 290 11.44 -2.43 15.55
N ARG A 291 11.39 -2.79 16.84
CA ARG A 291 12.55 -3.05 17.73
C ARG A 291 13.61 -4.02 17.19
N TRP A 292 13.23 -4.94 16.31
CA TRP A 292 14.13 -5.93 15.70
C TRP A 292 14.67 -5.50 14.34
N VAL A 293 14.10 -4.43 13.77
CA VAL A 293 14.37 -3.93 12.41
C VAL A 293 15.15 -2.62 12.44
N ALA A 294 14.90 -1.76 13.44
CA ALA A 294 15.54 -0.47 13.64
C ALA A 294 15.83 -0.20 15.14
N PRO A 295 16.71 -1.00 15.80
CA PRO A 295 16.95 -0.90 17.24
C PRO A 295 17.54 0.45 17.70
N ASP A 296 18.27 1.13 16.82
CA ASP A 296 19.00 2.34 17.18
C ASP A 296 18.10 3.59 17.26
N LYS A 297 17.00 3.61 16.48
CA LYS A 297 16.02 4.72 16.49
C LYS A 297 15.12 4.73 17.72
N GLU A 298 14.78 3.55 18.23
CA GLU A 298 13.83 3.39 19.35
C GLU A 298 14.37 4.04 20.63
N LYS A 299 15.67 3.93 20.89
CA LYS A 299 16.37 4.61 22.00
C LYS A 299 16.34 6.14 21.91
N THR A 300 16.25 6.70 20.71
CA THR A 300 16.22 8.16 20.49
C THR A 300 14.80 8.72 20.56
N GLU A 301 13.79 7.96 20.14
CA GLU A 301 12.38 8.34 20.25
C GLU A 301 11.88 8.23 21.70
N GLU A 302 12.29 7.19 22.45
CA GLU A 302 11.86 6.97 23.84
C GLU A 302 12.34 8.08 24.80
N TRP A 303 13.46 8.75 24.49
CA TRP A 303 13.98 9.90 25.24
C TRP A 303 13.37 11.26 24.87
N ASN A 304 12.69 11.36 23.72
CA ASN A 304 12.27 12.64 23.11
C ASN A 304 10.74 12.84 23.04
N HIS A 305 9.95 12.11 23.82
CA HIS A 305 8.52 12.39 23.95
C HIS A 305 8.26 13.48 25.02
N PRO A 306 7.89 14.73 24.65
CA PRO A 306 7.61 15.81 25.63
C PRO A 306 6.25 15.63 26.34
N TYR A 307 5.57 14.52 26.06
CA TYR A 307 4.25 14.16 26.57
C TYR A 307 4.28 12.82 27.33
N GLY A 308 5.40 12.52 28.00
CA GLY A 308 5.37 11.73 29.22
C GLY A 308 4.59 12.51 30.27
N GLY A 309 3.35 12.11 30.54
CA GLY A 309 2.38 12.87 31.33
C GLY A 309 2.72 12.98 32.83
N GLY A 310 3.70 13.81 33.17
CA GLY A 310 4.02 14.25 34.52
C GLY A 310 3.33 15.57 34.87
N ASN A 311 1.99 15.58 34.92
CA ASN A 311 1.25 16.67 35.57
C ASN A 311 1.30 16.50 37.11
N GLU A 312 2.50 16.39 37.66
CA GLU A 312 2.77 16.70 39.07
C GLU A 312 3.41 18.09 39.10
N THR A 313 2.58 19.11 38.85
CA THR A 313 2.85 20.47 39.34
C THR A 313 2.69 20.48 40.86
N THR A 314 3.60 19.79 41.54
CA THR A 314 3.94 20.10 42.92
C THR A 314 4.71 21.41 42.88
N VAL A 315 3.97 22.52 42.86
CA VAL A 315 4.54 23.85 42.99
C VAL A 315 5.29 23.89 44.32
N PRO A 316 6.62 24.12 44.33
CA PRO A 316 7.29 24.51 45.55
C PRO A 316 6.79 25.91 45.89
N ASP A 317 6.08 26.02 47.00
CA ASP A 317 5.80 27.30 47.64
C ASP A 317 7.13 27.82 48.20
N GLU A 318 7.88 28.55 47.38
CA GLU A 318 9.12 29.22 47.78
C GLU A 318 9.03 30.69 47.44
N GLY A 319 8.72 31.49 48.46
CA GLY A 319 8.41 32.90 48.31
C GLY A 319 9.63 33.82 48.34
N SER A 320 9.38 35.03 47.83
CA SER A 320 9.99 36.30 48.26
C SER A 320 11.42 36.64 47.81
N HIS A 321 11.55 37.88 47.30
CA HIS A 321 12.76 38.71 47.17
C HIS A 321 13.92 38.16 46.29
N HIS A 322 14.33 38.84 45.22
CA HIS A 322 14.95 40.17 45.31
C HIS A 322 14.91 40.99 44.02
N SER A 323 14.93 42.32 44.19
CA SER A 323 15.00 43.33 43.13
C SER A 323 16.43 43.79 42.83
N HIS A 324 16.89 43.63 41.60
CA HIS A 324 17.97 44.40 40.94
C HIS A 324 17.62 44.41 39.45
N ARG A 325 17.41 45.52 38.72
CA ARG A 325 18.05 46.84 38.72
C ARG A 325 19.57 46.79 38.47
N ASN A 326 19.94 46.76 37.19
CA ASN A 326 20.81 47.78 36.62
C ASN A 326 20.64 47.87 35.09
N ASP A 327 20.43 49.09 34.61
CA ASP A 327 20.57 49.47 33.21
C ASP A 327 22.05 49.45 32.79
N SER A 328 22.36 49.25 31.51
CA SER A 328 23.02 50.28 30.68
C SER A 328 23.51 49.78 29.30
N PHE A 329 23.37 50.67 28.30
CA PHE A 329 23.94 50.64 26.94
C PHE A 329 23.49 49.53 25.94
N ARG A 330 23.34 49.79 24.62
CA ARG A 330 23.07 51.00 23.80
C ARG A 330 22.91 50.56 22.33
N SER A 331 21.97 51.13 21.55
CA SER A 331 21.88 51.26 20.06
C SER A 331 22.37 50.09 19.15
N SER A 332 21.63 49.65 18.12
CA SER A 332 20.97 50.45 17.07
C SER A 332 19.67 49.77 16.59
N GLU A 333 18.55 50.46 16.45
CA GLU A 333 18.11 51.14 15.22
C GLU A 333 18.09 50.24 13.97
N GLU A 334 16.92 49.68 13.66
CA GLU A 334 16.39 49.73 12.29
C GLU A 334 14.85 49.86 12.35
N SER A 335 14.29 50.71 11.49
CA SER A 335 12.93 51.24 11.64
C SER A 335 12.07 50.87 10.42
N TYR A 336 10.95 50.19 10.65
CA TYR A 336 9.90 50.02 9.65
C TYR A 336 8.55 50.49 10.22
N SER A 337 8.03 51.53 9.58
CA SER A 337 6.81 52.24 9.95
C SER A 337 5.54 51.49 9.52
N SER A 338 4.68 51.15 10.46
CA SER A 338 3.28 50.79 10.18
C SER A 338 2.43 52.06 9.98
N PRO A 339 1.65 52.18 8.89
CA PRO A 339 0.69 53.26 8.74
C PRO A 339 -0.57 52.98 9.58
N SER A 340 -0.92 53.92 10.45
CA SER A 340 -2.21 53.96 11.14
C SER A 340 -3.30 54.55 10.24
N SER A 341 -4.47 53.92 10.19
CA SER A 341 -5.72 54.61 9.86
C SER A 341 -6.81 54.22 10.84
N THR A 342 -7.23 55.19 11.65
CA THR A 342 -8.47 55.19 12.41
C THR A 342 -9.67 55.22 11.47
N ASP A 343 -10.76 54.52 11.81
CA ASP A 343 -11.93 55.26 12.33
C ASP A 343 -12.94 54.37 13.09
N PRO A 344 -13.75 54.95 14.01
CA PRO A 344 -14.74 54.25 14.85
C PRO A 344 -16.20 54.50 14.42
N PHE A 345 -17.15 53.83 15.11
CA PHE A 345 -18.64 53.87 14.90
C PHE A 345 -19.13 53.23 13.57
N SER A 346 -20.34 52.67 13.44
CA SER A 346 -21.33 52.10 14.38
C SER A 346 -22.25 51.15 13.56
N PRO A 347 -23.08 50.29 14.18
CA PRO A 347 -23.90 49.32 13.44
C PRO A 347 -25.29 49.86 13.03
N ALA A 348 -25.86 49.29 11.95
CA ALA A 348 -27.26 48.83 11.78
C ALA A 348 -27.86 49.05 10.37
N GLU A 349 -28.98 48.33 10.15
CA GLU A 349 -30.05 48.54 9.15
C GLU A 349 -29.89 48.06 7.69
N ARG A 350 -30.62 46.97 7.38
CA ARG A 350 -31.27 46.74 6.07
C ARG A 350 -32.27 47.87 5.79
N PRO A 351 -32.58 48.21 4.52
CA PRO A 351 -33.83 47.69 3.93
C PRO A 351 -33.65 47.32 2.42
N PRO A 352 -34.64 47.39 1.49
CA PRO A 352 -35.17 46.17 0.88
C PRO A 352 -35.06 46.11 -0.66
N SER A 353 -35.36 44.94 -1.23
CA SER A 353 -35.59 44.76 -2.67
C SER A 353 -36.85 45.50 -3.13
N PRO A 354 -36.85 46.02 -4.36
CA PRO A 354 -38.05 46.05 -5.19
C PRO A 354 -37.86 45.33 -6.54
N THR A 355 -38.99 44.94 -7.11
CA THR A 355 -39.16 44.11 -8.31
C THR A 355 -39.23 44.94 -9.59
N SER A 356 -39.21 44.24 -10.74
CA SER A 356 -39.94 44.53 -11.99
C SER A 356 -39.23 45.27 -13.15
N ASN A 357 -39.21 44.54 -14.26
CA ASN A 357 -39.66 44.91 -15.61
C ASN A 357 -38.81 45.81 -16.55
N ASP A 358 -38.41 45.13 -17.64
CA ASP A 358 -38.67 45.45 -19.05
C ASP A 358 -37.78 46.43 -19.86
N SER A 359 -37.35 45.86 -21.00
CA SER A 359 -37.30 46.47 -22.34
C SER A 359 -36.06 47.24 -22.86
N TYR A 360 -35.31 46.50 -23.70
CA TYR A 360 -35.04 46.80 -25.12
C TYR A 360 -33.94 47.80 -25.57
N THR A 361 -32.94 47.22 -26.26
CA THR A 361 -32.26 47.69 -27.52
C THR A 361 -31.13 48.74 -27.48
N PRO A 362 -30.24 48.83 -28.52
CA PRO A 362 -28.80 48.80 -28.26
C PRO A 362 -27.94 49.88 -28.97
N ALA A 363 -26.74 50.10 -28.42
CA ALA A 363 -25.56 50.76 -28.98
C ALA A 363 -24.41 50.51 -27.97
N GLU A 364 -23.11 50.50 -28.26
CA GLU A 364 -22.32 50.70 -29.48
C GLU A 364 -20.91 50.07 -29.26
N LYS A 365 -20.11 49.86 -30.30
CA LYS A 365 -18.66 49.54 -30.18
C LYS A 365 -17.88 50.85 -29.93
N PRO A 366 -16.90 50.87 -29.03
CA PRO A 366 -15.47 50.86 -29.45
C PRO A 366 -14.65 49.81 -28.64
N SER A 367 -13.67 49.10 -29.21
CA SER A 367 -12.34 49.50 -29.69
C SER A 367 -11.27 49.72 -28.60
N SER A 368 -10.12 49.06 -28.80
CA SER A 368 -8.75 49.43 -28.37
C SER A 368 -8.41 49.61 -26.88
N SER A 369 -7.68 48.63 -26.32
CA SER A 369 -6.33 48.75 -25.70
C SER A 369 -5.90 47.31 -25.33
N GLN A 370 -4.91 46.67 -25.96
CA GLN A 370 -3.46 46.94 -25.89
C GLN A 370 -2.97 47.14 -24.45
N GLY A 371 -2.29 46.12 -23.92
CA GLY A 371 -1.75 46.03 -22.57
C GLY A 371 -0.91 44.77 -22.45
N ASN A 372 0.39 44.90 -22.74
CA ASN A 372 1.35 43.80 -22.63
C ASN A 372 1.94 43.79 -21.22
N ASP A 373 1.61 42.79 -20.41
CA ASP A 373 2.36 42.50 -19.18
C ASP A 373 3.24 41.25 -19.40
N PRO A 374 4.57 41.34 -19.21
CA PRO A 374 5.44 40.19 -19.27
C PRO A 374 5.24 39.32 -18.03
N PHE A 375 4.72 38.11 -18.22
CA PHE A 375 4.53 37.14 -17.14
C PHE A 375 5.88 36.56 -16.70
N THR A 376 6.48 37.13 -15.66
CA THR A 376 7.70 36.59 -15.03
C THR A 376 7.33 35.30 -14.28
N PRO A 377 7.81 34.11 -14.68
CA PRO A 377 7.55 32.90 -13.91
C PRO A 377 8.31 32.94 -12.59
N PRO A 378 7.74 32.43 -11.48
CA PRO A 378 8.43 32.35 -10.20
C PRO A 378 9.64 31.41 -10.28
N GLU A 379 10.70 31.80 -9.58
CA GLU A 379 12.02 31.18 -9.59
C GLU A 379 11.97 29.71 -9.12
N GLU A 380 12.03 28.78 -10.07
CA GLU A 380 12.03 27.35 -9.81
C GLU A 380 13.38 26.94 -9.20
N LYS A 381 13.38 26.68 -7.88
CA LYS A 381 14.56 26.16 -7.16
C LYS A 381 14.94 24.78 -7.70
N ARG A 382 15.89 24.76 -8.64
CA ARG A 382 16.60 23.53 -9.05
C ARG A 382 17.20 22.86 -7.84
N TYR A 383 16.74 21.65 -7.55
CA TYR A 383 17.50 20.68 -6.78
C TYR A 383 18.49 20.00 -7.72
N ASP A 384 19.79 20.31 -7.60
CA ASP A 384 20.83 19.55 -8.28
C ASP A 384 20.96 18.16 -7.62
N PRO A 385 20.75 17.04 -8.35
CA PRO A 385 20.76 15.71 -7.78
C PRO A 385 22.15 15.04 -7.78
N PHE A 386 23.23 15.79 -8.04
CA PHE A 386 24.60 15.27 -8.16
C PHE A 386 25.60 16.02 -7.27
N LEU A 387 25.61 15.67 -5.99
CA LEU A 387 26.81 15.77 -5.15
C LEU A 387 27.17 14.35 -4.68
N PRO A 388 28.38 13.84 -5.00
CA PRO A 388 28.85 12.57 -4.45
C PRO A 388 29.09 12.70 -2.94
N PRO A 389 28.96 11.60 -2.16
CA PRO A 389 29.25 11.63 -0.74
C PRO A 389 30.74 11.92 -0.51
N SER A 390 31.04 12.84 0.40
CA SER A 390 32.39 13.13 0.85
C SER A 390 32.97 11.92 1.59
N GLU A 391 34.04 11.33 1.06
CA GLU A 391 34.86 10.37 1.80
C GLU A 391 35.53 11.05 2.99
N GLY A 392 35.52 10.39 4.15
CA GLY A 392 36.22 10.88 5.33
C GLY A 392 35.82 10.21 6.63
N THR A 393 36.48 9.09 6.96
CA THR A 393 36.86 8.72 8.34
C THR A 393 37.94 7.63 8.30
N ASP A 394 39.18 8.08 8.40
CA ASP A 394 40.31 7.50 9.14
C ASP A 394 40.23 6.04 9.61
N PHE A 395 41.10 5.19 9.03
CA PHE A 395 41.52 3.93 9.63
C PHE A 395 42.62 4.18 10.68
N ALA A 396 42.30 3.97 11.96
CA ALA A 396 43.32 3.83 13.01
C ALA A 396 43.92 2.41 12.98
N PRO A 397 45.25 2.25 13.08
CA PRO A 397 45.89 0.93 13.07
C PRO A 397 45.70 0.18 14.39
N SER A 398 45.30 -1.09 14.30
CA SER A 398 45.21 -1.99 15.46
C SER A 398 46.60 -2.29 16.01
N GLN A 399 46.85 -2.04 17.29
CA GLN A 399 48.10 -2.47 17.93
C GLN A 399 48.12 -3.99 18.08
N MET A 400 49.25 -4.60 17.71
CA MET A 400 49.59 -5.97 18.09
C MET A 400 50.11 -5.96 19.52
N ASP A 401 49.35 -6.52 20.46
CA ASP A 401 49.88 -6.91 21.77
C ASP A 401 50.65 -8.24 21.62
N ASP A 402 51.97 -8.13 21.51
CA ASP A 402 52.89 -9.27 21.62
C ASP A 402 53.16 -9.57 23.11
N LYS A 403 52.66 -10.71 23.59
CA LYS A 403 52.98 -11.27 24.90
C LYS A 403 53.31 -12.75 24.82
N THR A 404 54.50 -13.02 24.31
CA THR A 404 55.27 -14.21 24.68
C THR A 404 55.72 -14.16 26.16
N SER A 405 55.93 -15.34 26.74
CA SER A 405 56.89 -15.69 27.82
C SER A 405 56.31 -16.08 29.20
N LYS A 406 56.62 -17.34 29.61
CA LYS A 406 56.79 -17.85 31.01
C LYS A 406 55.57 -17.74 31.96
N SER A 407 55.35 -18.52 33.00
CA SER A 407 56.00 -19.67 33.67
C SER A 407 54.96 -20.25 34.66
N ASP A 408 55.00 -21.45 35.23
CA ASP A 408 55.94 -22.60 35.22
C ASP A 408 55.11 -23.90 35.40
N ASN A 409 55.56 -25.10 35.03
CA ASN A 409 56.35 -26.05 35.85
C ASN A 409 55.95 -26.14 37.34
N ASP A 410 55.06 -27.07 37.68
CA ASP A 410 55.18 -27.80 38.96
C ASP A 410 54.52 -29.19 38.93
N ASN A 411 55.04 -30.08 39.79
CA ASN A 411 54.65 -31.50 39.89
C ASN A 411 53.51 -31.71 40.90
N ASN A 412 52.72 -32.79 40.75
CA ASN A 412 52.76 -33.94 41.67
C ASN A 412 51.65 -34.99 41.39
N ASP A 413 51.99 -36.23 41.76
CA ASP A 413 51.18 -37.44 42.00
C ASP A 413 50.31 -38.04 40.87
#